data_AF-A0A062UJ97-F1
#
_entry.id   AF-A0A062UJ97-F1
#
_cell.length_a   1.000
_cell.length_b   1.000
_cell.length_c   1.000
_cell.angle_alpha   90.00
_cell.angle_beta   90.00
_cell.angle_gamma   90.00
#
_symmetry.space_group_name_H-M   'P 1'
#
loop_
_entity.id
_entity.type
_entity.pdbx_description
1 polymer ?
#
loop_
_entity_poly.entity_id
_entity_poly.type
_entity_poly.pdbx_seq_one_letter_code
_entity_poly.pdbx_strand_id
1 'polypeptide(L)'
;MADMNDASQDAGWRGKFAGFALGLSIFSVLWFAIAAVGTKLGLWGWQFGLGKMTIGWGPMLLMAGLGISLIAIVIALIKAPRKRALMLALGALLISSLAFGRVIAFKGQAERLPPLHDVQTDWANPIMPSEALLADRTSTGALNPVEAAPVVPEAADARWPGTGGRLVSEVQEEAEFDPAKQSSPKNAPYPVLETLVEPAASYDMAYEAALEAVKARGWKVVTDDVQSGSIEATVTSFWFDFKDDVMIRVMPEGEGSRIDVRSISRVGLSDLGANSKRVSDLLNEIQTRLN
;
A
#
# COMPACT_ATOMS: atom_id res chain seq x y z
N MET A 1 10.83 29.53 -55.72
CA MET A 1 11.25 28.54 -54.70
C MET A 1 9.99 27.92 -54.15
N ALA A 2 9.58 26.78 -54.72
CA ALA A 2 8.38 26.07 -54.28
C ALA A 2 8.72 25.22 -53.04
N ASP A 3 7.80 25.21 -52.08
CA ASP A 3 7.81 24.41 -50.86
C ASP A 3 8.23 22.96 -51.11
N MET A 4 9.43 22.62 -50.66
CA MET A 4 9.93 21.24 -50.61
C MET A 4 9.75 20.59 -49.22
N ASN A 5 8.96 21.19 -48.32
CA ASN A 5 8.90 20.78 -46.92
C ASN A 5 7.66 20.00 -46.49
N ASP A 6 6.68 19.78 -47.37
CA ASP A 6 5.39 19.18 -46.97
C ASP A 6 5.06 17.84 -47.66
N ALA A 7 6.06 17.20 -48.29
CA ALA A 7 5.96 15.82 -48.77
C ALA A 7 6.06 14.80 -47.61
N SER A 8 5.11 14.93 -46.69
CA SER A 8 4.55 13.93 -45.80
C SER A 8 5.53 13.06 -45.00
N GLN A 9 5.70 13.46 -43.74
CA GLN A 9 5.98 12.54 -42.64
C GLN A 9 4.85 11.52 -42.39
N ASP A 10 4.05 11.18 -43.40
CA ASP A 10 3.04 10.15 -43.31
C ASP A 10 3.74 8.80 -43.48
N ALA A 11 4.15 8.20 -42.36
CA ALA A 11 4.79 6.89 -42.35
C ALA A 11 3.87 5.74 -42.82
N GLY A 12 2.67 6.05 -43.33
CA GLY A 12 1.74 5.11 -43.93
C GLY A 12 1.33 4.04 -42.92
N TRP A 13 1.24 2.79 -43.38
CA TRP A 13 0.89 1.67 -42.50
C TRP A 13 1.89 1.45 -41.35
N ARG A 14 3.18 1.80 -41.54
CA ARG A 14 4.20 1.72 -40.48
C ARG A 14 3.94 2.73 -39.37
N GLY A 15 3.51 3.94 -39.76
CA GLY A 15 3.07 4.97 -38.82
C GLY A 15 1.84 4.56 -38.03
N LYS A 16 0.85 3.95 -38.70
CA LYS A 16 -0.34 3.40 -38.04
C LYS A 16 0.03 2.29 -37.05
N PHE A 17 0.95 1.40 -37.43
CA PHE A 17 1.43 0.33 -36.55
C PHE A 17 2.18 0.87 -35.33
N ALA A 18 3.09 1.84 -35.52
CA ALA A 18 3.79 2.49 -34.40
C ALA A 18 2.84 3.31 -33.51
N GLY A 19 1.83 3.95 -34.09
CA GLY A 19 0.76 4.61 -33.36
C GLY A 19 -0.08 3.64 -32.53
N PHE A 20 -0.39 2.46 -33.07
CA PHE A 20 -1.03 1.37 -32.33
C PHE A 20 -0.15 0.90 -31.16
N ALA A 21 1.15 0.70 -31.37
CA ALA A 21 2.09 0.34 -30.31
C ALA A 21 2.08 1.38 -29.17
N LEU A 22 2.10 2.67 -29.52
CA LEU A 22 2.02 3.76 -28.54
C LEU A 22 0.67 3.76 -27.81
N GLY A 23 -0.43 3.64 -28.54
CA GLY A 23 -1.78 3.56 -27.95
C GLY A 23 -1.92 2.40 -26.97
N LEU A 24 -1.39 1.22 -27.33
CA LEU A 24 -1.36 0.06 -26.45
C LEU A 24 -0.51 0.32 -25.19
N SER A 25 0.67 0.92 -25.32
CA SER A 25 1.50 1.24 -24.14
C SER A 25 0.82 2.19 -23.16
N ILE A 26 0.09 3.20 -23.67
CA ILE A 26 -0.68 4.15 -22.85
C ILE A 26 -1.85 3.43 -22.19
N PHE A 27 -2.59 2.63 -22.97
CA PHE A 27 -3.69 1.82 -22.44
C PHE A 27 -3.22 0.88 -21.33
N SER A 28 -2.08 0.21 -21.50
CA SER A 28 -1.53 -0.69 -20.47
C SER A 28 -1.19 0.04 -19.17
N VAL A 29 -0.86 1.34 -19.20
CA VAL A 29 -0.69 2.14 -17.97
C VAL A 29 -2.05 2.50 -17.37
N LEU A 30 -2.99 2.98 -18.20
CA LEU A 30 -4.35 3.31 -17.76
C LEU A 30 -5.08 2.10 -17.20
N TRP A 31 -4.76 0.90 -17.66
CA TRP A 31 -5.28 -0.37 -17.16
C TRP A 31 -5.15 -0.52 -15.64
N PHE A 32 -3.99 -0.17 -15.08
CA PHE A 32 -3.77 -0.23 -13.62
C PHE A 32 -4.64 0.78 -12.87
N ALA A 33 -4.81 1.99 -13.41
CA ALA A 33 -5.69 2.99 -12.83
C ALA A 33 -7.16 2.54 -12.91
N ILE A 34 -7.59 1.96 -14.04
CA ILE A 34 -8.92 1.39 -14.21
C ILE A 34 -9.15 0.30 -13.16
N ALA A 35 -8.21 -0.64 -12.99
CA ALA A 35 -8.30 -1.73 -12.03
C ALA A 35 -8.48 -1.22 -10.58
N ALA A 36 -7.70 -0.22 -10.18
CA ALA A 36 -7.77 0.40 -8.86
C ALA A 36 -9.07 1.19 -8.68
N VAL A 37 -9.34 2.18 -9.54
CA VAL A 37 -10.52 3.04 -9.45
C VAL A 37 -11.82 2.23 -9.53
N GLY A 38 -11.89 1.21 -10.38
CA GLY A 38 -13.05 0.34 -10.44
C GLY A 38 -13.27 -0.45 -9.15
N THR A 39 -12.20 -0.81 -8.42
CA THR A 39 -12.33 -1.38 -7.07
C THR A 39 -12.90 -0.36 -6.10
N LYS A 40 -12.34 0.86 -6.11
CA LYS A 40 -12.79 1.97 -5.25
C LYS A 40 -14.25 2.35 -5.46
N LEU A 41 -14.70 2.34 -6.72
CA LEU A 41 -16.09 2.66 -7.09
C LEU A 41 -17.04 1.47 -6.90
N GLY A 42 -16.56 0.31 -6.45
CA GLY A 42 -17.38 -0.88 -6.24
C GLY A 42 -17.83 -1.56 -7.53
N LEU A 43 -17.21 -1.25 -8.68
CA LEU A 43 -17.50 -1.94 -9.95
C LEU A 43 -17.08 -3.41 -9.92
N TRP A 44 -16.06 -3.73 -9.11
CA TRP A 44 -15.61 -5.09 -8.83
C TRP A 44 -14.90 -5.16 -7.47
N GLY A 45 -14.79 -6.37 -6.90
CA GLY A 45 -14.05 -6.60 -5.67
C GLY A 45 -12.53 -6.53 -5.83
N TRP A 46 -11.83 -6.35 -4.72
CA TRP A 46 -10.36 -6.20 -4.71
C TRP A 46 -9.61 -7.43 -5.23
N GLN A 47 -10.14 -8.64 -5.02
CA GLN A 47 -9.54 -9.86 -5.58
C GLN A 47 -9.52 -9.82 -7.12
N PHE A 48 -10.50 -9.16 -7.72
CA PHE A 48 -10.55 -8.97 -9.16
C PHE A 48 -9.64 -7.81 -9.60
N GLY A 49 -9.81 -6.62 -9.00
CA GLY A 49 -9.04 -5.42 -9.37
C GLY A 49 -7.55 -5.53 -9.08
N LEU A 50 -7.17 -5.83 -7.83
CA LEU A 50 -5.76 -6.03 -7.47
C LEU A 50 -5.26 -7.41 -7.94
N GLY A 51 -5.98 -8.48 -7.61
CA GLY A 51 -5.50 -9.84 -7.89
C GLY A 51 -5.43 -10.16 -9.39
N LYS A 52 -6.56 -10.11 -10.09
CA LYS A 52 -6.60 -10.49 -11.52
C LYS A 52 -6.11 -9.40 -12.46
N MET A 53 -6.66 -8.19 -12.36
CA MET A 53 -6.37 -7.12 -13.33
C MET A 53 -4.96 -6.54 -13.13
N THR A 54 -4.57 -6.27 -11.88
CA THR A 54 -3.28 -5.64 -11.58
C THR A 54 -2.13 -6.64 -11.53
N ILE A 55 -2.24 -7.71 -10.73
CA ILE A 55 -1.14 -8.68 -10.54
C ILE A 55 -1.11 -9.73 -11.67
N GLY A 56 -2.28 -10.22 -12.10
CA GLY A 56 -2.37 -11.23 -13.16
C GLY A 56 -2.13 -10.67 -14.57
N TRP A 57 -3.07 -9.86 -15.07
CA TRP A 57 -3.11 -9.41 -16.47
C TRP A 57 -2.22 -8.19 -16.75
N GLY A 58 -2.05 -7.28 -15.78
CA GLY A 58 -1.26 -6.06 -15.93
C GLY A 58 0.15 -6.30 -16.48
N PRO A 59 0.97 -7.19 -15.88
CA PRO A 59 2.30 -7.52 -16.39
C PRO A 59 2.27 -8.09 -17.82
N MET A 60 1.25 -8.89 -18.16
CA MET A 60 1.10 -9.46 -19.51
C MET A 60 0.83 -8.36 -20.55
N LEU A 61 -0.03 -7.39 -20.23
CA LEU A 61 -0.31 -6.24 -21.10
C LEU A 61 0.93 -5.36 -21.30
N LEU A 62 1.75 -5.18 -20.27
CA LEU A 62 3.02 -4.46 -20.38
C LEU A 62 4.04 -5.22 -21.24
N MET A 63 4.18 -6.54 -21.06
CA MET A 63 5.05 -7.37 -21.90
C MET A 63 4.62 -7.39 -23.36
N ALA A 64 3.31 -7.44 -23.63
CA ALA A 64 2.78 -7.32 -24.99
C ALA A 64 3.14 -5.96 -25.61
N GLY A 65 3.01 -4.86 -24.85
CA GLY A 65 3.45 -3.53 -25.28
C GLY A 65 4.96 -3.44 -25.58
N LEU A 66 5.79 -4.07 -24.75
CA LEU A 66 7.24 -4.21 -25.00
C LEU A 66 7.51 -4.96 -26.31
N GLY A 67 6.91 -6.14 -26.50
CA GLY A 67 7.09 -6.91 -27.72
C GLY A 67 6.65 -6.17 -28.98
N ILE A 68 5.46 -5.55 -28.94
CA ILE A 68 4.89 -4.81 -30.07
C ILE A 68 5.72 -3.55 -30.39
N SER A 69 6.23 -2.85 -29.38
CA SER A 69 7.10 -1.68 -29.60
C SER A 69 8.44 -2.06 -30.23
N LEU A 70 9.06 -3.18 -29.82
CA LEU A 70 10.27 -3.70 -30.47
C LEU A 70 10.03 -4.06 -31.93
N ILE A 71 8.91 -4.73 -32.24
CA ILE A 71 8.51 -5.02 -33.62
C ILE A 71 8.29 -3.72 -34.42
N ALA A 72 7.65 -2.72 -33.82
CA ALA A 72 7.41 -1.43 -34.45
C ALA A 72 8.73 -0.69 -34.78
N ILE A 73 9.74 -0.79 -33.91
CA ILE A 73 11.09 -0.25 -34.17
C ILE A 73 11.71 -0.94 -35.38
N VAL A 74 11.70 -2.27 -35.42
CA VAL A 74 12.25 -3.03 -36.57
C VAL A 74 11.55 -2.62 -37.86
N ILE A 75 10.21 -2.58 -37.87
CA ILE A 75 9.42 -2.16 -39.04
C ILE A 75 9.76 -0.72 -39.46
N ALA A 76 9.97 0.18 -38.50
CA ALA A 76 10.29 1.58 -38.77
C ALA A 76 11.68 1.77 -39.42
N LEU A 77 12.61 0.83 -39.23
CA LEU A 77 13.98 0.88 -39.76
C LEU A 77 14.14 0.24 -41.15
N ILE A 78 13.17 -0.54 -41.64
CA ILE A 78 13.28 -1.24 -42.93
C ILE A 78 13.21 -0.29 -44.14
N LYS A 79 14.15 -0.41 -45.08
CA LYS A 79 14.13 0.20 -46.45
C LYS A 79 13.65 1.67 -46.46
N ALA A 80 14.43 2.55 -45.82
CA ALA A 80 14.21 3.99 -45.57
C ALA A 80 13.53 4.29 -44.22
N PRO A 81 14.30 4.67 -43.18
CA PRO A 81 13.76 4.90 -41.84
C PRO A 81 12.82 6.11 -41.81
N ARG A 82 11.61 5.87 -41.31
CA ARG A 82 10.57 6.92 -41.17
C ARG A 82 10.68 7.52 -39.76
N LYS A 83 11.26 8.74 -39.65
CA LYS A 83 11.50 9.41 -38.35
C LYS A 83 10.30 9.38 -37.41
N ARG A 84 9.09 9.70 -37.92
CA ARG A 84 7.85 9.70 -37.11
C ARG A 84 7.48 8.32 -36.57
N ALA A 85 7.52 7.27 -37.38
CA ALA A 85 7.21 5.91 -36.93
C ALA A 85 8.24 5.43 -35.89
N LEU A 86 9.51 5.75 -36.10
CA LEU A 86 10.56 5.43 -35.13
C LEU A 86 10.34 6.16 -33.80
N MET A 87 10.03 7.46 -33.81
CA MET A 87 9.75 8.21 -32.58
C MET A 87 8.55 7.66 -31.81
N LEU A 88 7.45 7.31 -32.48
CA LEU A 88 6.29 6.70 -31.85
C LEU A 88 6.63 5.34 -31.22
N ALA A 89 7.37 4.49 -31.94
CA ALA A 89 7.77 3.18 -31.45
C ALA A 89 8.74 3.27 -30.25
N LEU A 90 9.68 4.23 -30.28
CA LEU A 90 10.58 4.51 -29.15
C LEU A 90 9.81 5.05 -27.94
N GLY A 91 8.82 5.92 -28.15
CA GLY A 91 7.92 6.39 -27.08
C GLY A 91 7.13 5.25 -26.45
N ALA A 92 6.60 4.34 -27.27
CA ALA A 92 5.91 3.15 -26.79
C ALA A 92 6.83 2.24 -25.96
N LEU A 93 8.05 1.99 -26.46
CA LEU A 93 9.05 1.21 -25.76
C LEU A 93 9.41 1.84 -24.40
N LEU A 94 9.62 3.17 -24.37
CA LEU A 94 9.93 3.90 -23.14
C LEU A 94 8.82 3.75 -22.09
N ILE A 95 7.56 4.01 -22.48
CA ILE A 95 6.40 3.91 -21.56
C ILE A 95 6.28 2.49 -21.00
N SER A 96 6.27 1.49 -21.88
CA SER A 96 6.16 0.09 -21.46
C SER A 96 7.33 -0.36 -20.59
N SER A 97 8.56 0.11 -20.88
CA SER A 97 9.75 -0.25 -20.11
C SER A 97 9.75 0.38 -18.72
N LEU A 98 9.40 1.67 -18.61
CA LEU A 98 9.28 2.35 -17.31
C LEU A 98 8.17 1.73 -16.45
N ALA A 99 7.01 1.47 -17.04
CA ALA A 99 5.89 0.85 -16.33
C ALA A 99 6.23 -0.58 -15.88
N PHE A 100 6.86 -1.39 -16.75
CA PHE A 100 7.27 -2.75 -16.39
C PHE A 100 8.37 -2.74 -15.32
N GLY A 101 9.35 -1.83 -15.44
CA GLY A 101 10.36 -1.60 -14.41
C GLY A 101 9.74 -1.25 -13.05
N ARG A 102 8.68 -0.43 -13.03
CA ARG A 102 7.95 -0.10 -11.80
C ARG A 102 7.25 -1.32 -11.18
N VAL A 103 6.67 -2.19 -11.99
CA VAL A 103 6.05 -3.46 -11.54
C VAL A 103 7.10 -4.39 -10.95
N ILE A 104 8.25 -4.56 -11.61
CA ILE A 104 9.37 -5.35 -11.07
C ILE A 104 9.86 -4.78 -9.75
N ALA A 105 10.08 -3.46 -9.67
CA ALA A 105 10.54 -2.80 -8.45
C ALA A 105 9.53 -2.99 -7.30
N PHE A 106 8.23 -2.83 -7.57
CA PHE A 106 7.19 -3.04 -6.56
C PHE A 106 7.11 -4.51 -6.11
N LYS A 107 7.18 -5.46 -7.06
CA LYS A 107 7.22 -6.90 -6.73
C LYS A 107 8.42 -7.22 -5.83
N GLY A 108 9.60 -6.73 -6.19
CA GLY A 108 10.82 -6.92 -5.40
C GLY A 108 10.72 -6.31 -4.00
N GLN A 109 10.06 -5.16 -3.84
CA GLN A 109 9.78 -4.59 -2.52
C GLN A 109 8.82 -5.49 -1.73
N ALA A 110 7.72 -5.93 -2.34
CA ALA A 110 6.68 -6.72 -1.68
C ALA A 110 7.09 -8.16 -1.33
N GLU A 111 8.15 -8.70 -1.95
CA GLU A 111 8.73 -9.99 -1.58
C GLU A 111 9.77 -9.87 -0.45
N ARG A 112 10.35 -8.68 -0.24
CA ARG A 112 11.36 -8.43 0.80
C ARG A 112 10.76 -8.05 2.14
N LEU A 113 9.60 -7.39 2.14
CA LEU A 113 8.93 -7.02 3.37
C LEU A 113 8.16 -8.23 3.91
N PRO A 114 8.20 -8.50 5.23
CA PRO A 114 7.52 -9.64 5.82
C PRO A 114 5.99 -9.57 5.65
N PRO A 115 5.29 -10.71 5.82
CA PRO A 115 3.84 -10.78 5.76
C PRO A 115 3.18 -10.28 7.04
N LEU A 116 3.40 -8.99 7.34
CA LEU A 116 2.77 -8.30 8.46
C LEU A 116 1.58 -7.49 7.96
N HIS A 117 0.46 -7.65 8.66
CA HIS A 117 -0.76 -6.88 8.44
C HIS A 117 -1.47 -6.58 9.77
N ASP A 118 -0.82 -6.88 10.90
CA ASP A 118 -1.30 -6.68 12.25
C ASP A 118 -0.08 -6.33 13.10
N VAL A 119 -0.07 -5.12 13.65
CA VAL A 119 1.05 -4.61 14.44
C VAL A 119 0.51 -3.85 15.64
N GLN A 120 1.24 -3.89 16.75
CA GLN A 120 0.91 -3.09 17.92
C GLN A 120 2.14 -2.77 18.77
N THR A 121 1.96 -1.83 19.69
CA THR A 121 2.97 -1.36 20.64
C THR A 121 3.16 -2.29 21.85
N ASP A 122 2.13 -3.07 22.22
CA ASP A 122 2.15 -3.94 23.40
C ASP A 122 1.53 -5.31 23.09
N TRP A 123 2.39 -6.27 22.73
CA TRP A 123 1.98 -7.68 22.52
C TRP A 123 1.79 -8.46 23.82
N ALA A 124 2.25 -7.95 24.97
CA ALA A 124 2.06 -8.62 26.26
C ALA A 124 0.63 -8.41 26.79
N ASN A 125 -0.02 -7.31 26.41
CA ASN A 125 -1.42 -7.02 26.70
C ASN A 125 -2.16 -6.58 25.42
N PRO A 126 -2.46 -7.50 24.50
CA PRO A 126 -2.95 -7.16 23.16
C PRO A 126 -4.29 -6.42 23.19
N ILE A 127 -4.44 -5.38 22.36
CA ILE A 127 -5.70 -4.64 22.23
C ILE A 127 -6.69 -5.49 21.43
N MET A 128 -7.88 -5.72 21.98
CA MET A 128 -8.97 -6.47 21.33
C MET A 128 -10.12 -5.52 20.94
N PRO A 129 -10.81 -5.78 19.81
CA PRO A 129 -11.83 -4.90 19.28
C PRO A 129 -13.12 -4.97 20.11
N SER A 130 -13.83 -3.85 20.18
CA SER A 130 -15.19 -3.78 20.70
C SER A 130 -16.19 -4.54 19.83
N GLU A 131 -17.39 -4.79 20.37
CA GLU A 131 -18.49 -5.36 19.60
C GLU A 131 -18.88 -4.48 18.39
N ALA A 132 -18.80 -3.16 18.53
CA ALA A 132 -19.10 -2.22 17.46
C ALA A 132 -18.11 -2.34 16.30
N LEU A 133 -16.82 -2.47 16.60
CA LEU A 133 -15.79 -2.68 15.59
C LEU A 133 -15.90 -4.06 14.93
N LEU A 134 -16.20 -5.12 15.69
CA LEU A 134 -16.47 -6.45 15.15
C LEU A 134 -17.68 -6.46 14.20
N ALA A 135 -18.74 -5.72 14.55
CA ALA A 135 -19.90 -5.54 13.68
C ALA A 135 -19.56 -4.78 12.39
N ASP A 136 -18.79 -3.69 12.48
CA ASP A 136 -18.35 -2.93 11.28
C ASP A 136 -17.45 -3.79 10.37
N ARG A 137 -16.50 -4.54 10.95
CA ARG A 137 -15.65 -5.52 10.25
C ARG A 137 -16.49 -6.56 9.50
N THR A 138 -17.49 -7.14 10.16
CA THR A 138 -18.38 -8.13 9.55
C THR A 138 -19.19 -7.52 8.40
N SER A 139 -19.79 -6.34 8.62
CA SER A 139 -20.64 -5.66 7.63
C SER A 139 -19.89 -5.24 6.35
N THR A 140 -18.57 -5.11 6.44
CA THR A 140 -17.69 -4.69 5.34
C THR A 140 -16.84 -5.83 4.77
N GLY A 141 -17.08 -7.06 5.21
CA GLY A 141 -16.43 -8.26 4.66
C GLY A 141 -14.96 -8.40 5.04
N ALA A 142 -14.59 -8.05 6.28
CA ALA A 142 -13.27 -8.36 6.81
C ALA A 142 -13.01 -9.88 6.76
N LEU A 143 -11.82 -10.26 6.29
CA LEU A 143 -11.40 -11.65 6.15
C LEU A 143 -10.35 -12.05 7.19
N ASN A 144 -9.49 -11.11 7.59
CA ASN A 144 -8.50 -11.34 8.62
C ASN A 144 -9.22 -11.34 9.99
N PRO A 145 -8.97 -12.32 10.88
CA PRO A 145 -9.45 -12.26 12.26
C PRO A 145 -8.64 -11.23 13.06
N VAL A 146 -9.11 -10.87 14.25
CA VAL A 146 -8.29 -10.18 15.27
C VAL A 146 -8.04 -11.19 16.38
N GLU A 147 -6.79 -11.57 16.57
CA GLU A 147 -6.38 -12.59 17.54
C GLU A 147 -5.48 -11.97 18.61
N ALA A 148 -5.45 -12.54 19.82
CA ALA A 148 -4.57 -12.06 20.87
C ALA A 148 -3.09 -12.36 20.57
N ALA A 149 -2.82 -13.51 19.95
CA ALA A 149 -1.48 -13.97 19.57
C ALA A 149 -1.52 -14.59 18.16
N PRO A 150 -1.64 -13.76 17.11
CA PRO A 150 -1.75 -14.26 15.75
C PRO A 150 -0.44 -14.91 15.30
N VAL A 151 -0.56 -15.92 14.45
CA VAL A 151 0.56 -16.60 13.79
C VAL A 151 0.53 -16.35 12.29
N VAL A 152 1.70 -16.22 11.69
CA VAL A 152 1.80 -16.15 10.23
C VAL A 152 1.37 -17.51 9.65
N PRO A 153 0.43 -17.55 8.68
CA PRO A 153 -0.01 -18.83 8.10
C PRO A 153 1.14 -19.61 7.47
N GLU A 154 1.17 -20.93 7.62
CA GLU A 154 2.20 -21.82 7.04
C GLU A 154 2.38 -21.60 5.52
N ALA A 155 1.28 -21.34 4.81
CA ALA A 155 1.31 -21.09 3.37
C ALA A 155 2.11 -19.83 2.97
N ALA A 156 2.38 -18.91 3.91
CA ALA A 156 3.18 -17.72 3.67
C ALA A 156 4.64 -18.06 3.33
N ASP A 157 5.18 -19.20 3.80
CA ASP A 157 6.56 -19.62 3.55
C ASP A 157 6.88 -19.79 2.06
N ALA A 158 5.88 -20.09 1.23
CA ALA A 158 6.06 -20.16 -0.22
C ALA A 158 6.54 -18.83 -0.83
N ARG A 159 6.20 -17.71 -0.19
CA ARG A 159 6.55 -16.35 -0.63
C ARG A 159 7.54 -15.65 0.31
N TRP A 160 7.48 -15.94 1.61
CA TRP A 160 8.33 -15.38 2.65
C TRP A 160 8.95 -16.50 3.47
N PRO A 161 10.00 -17.18 2.96
CA PRO A 161 10.57 -18.35 3.61
C PRO A 161 11.04 -18.08 5.04
N GLY A 162 10.65 -18.94 5.98
CA GLY A 162 11.02 -18.85 7.39
C GLY A 162 10.11 -17.93 8.21
N THR A 163 8.91 -17.61 7.72
CA THR A 163 7.92 -16.82 8.45
C THR A 163 6.71 -17.65 8.90
N GLY A 164 6.35 -18.72 8.17
CA GLY A 164 5.22 -19.59 8.48
C GLY A 164 5.30 -20.19 9.89
N GLY A 165 4.16 -20.19 10.58
CA GLY A 165 4.00 -20.74 11.92
C GLY A 165 4.56 -19.86 13.05
N ARG A 166 5.30 -18.79 12.72
CA ARG A 166 5.87 -17.87 13.72
C ARG A 166 4.82 -16.91 14.27
N LEU A 167 5.04 -16.43 15.49
CA LEU A 167 4.19 -15.39 16.06
C LEU A 167 4.38 -14.10 15.27
N VAL A 168 3.27 -13.41 14.98
CA VAL A 168 3.30 -12.11 14.32
C VAL A 168 4.11 -11.10 15.13
N SER A 169 4.08 -11.18 16.47
CA SER A 169 4.89 -10.34 17.36
C SER A 169 6.40 -10.50 17.14
N GLU A 170 6.88 -11.74 16.98
CA GLU A 170 8.29 -12.03 16.70
C GLU A 170 8.71 -11.50 15.33
N VAL A 171 7.84 -11.68 14.33
CA VAL A 171 8.09 -11.19 12.96
C VAL A 171 8.06 -9.67 12.91
N GLN A 172 7.20 -9.01 13.70
CA GLN A 172 7.20 -7.56 13.86
C GLN A 172 8.52 -7.08 14.47
N GLU A 173 8.90 -7.62 15.63
CA GLU A 173 10.14 -7.23 16.34
C GLU A 173 11.38 -7.35 15.45
N GLU A 174 11.50 -8.43 14.67
CA GLU A 174 12.62 -8.62 13.72
C GLU A 174 12.60 -7.66 12.53
N ALA A 175 11.41 -7.18 12.14
CA ALA A 175 11.24 -6.31 10.99
C ALA A 175 11.52 -4.84 11.31
N GLU A 176 11.35 -4.45 12.57
CA GLU A 176 11.51 -3.09 13.06
C GLU A 176 12.92 -2.54 12.80
N PHE A 177 13.03 -1.21 12.83
CA PHE A 177 14.20 -0.50 12.34
C PHE A 177 15.50 -0.97 13.01
N ASP A 178 16.46 -1.39 12.18
CA ASP A 178 17.78 -1.83 12.60
C ASP A 178 18.83 -0.78 12.14
N PRO A 179 19.43 0.00 13.08
CA PRO A 179 20.42 1.01 12.74
C PRO A 179 21.70 0.45 12.11
N ALA A 180 21.97 -0.86 12.24
CA ALA A 180 23.09 -1.51 11.55
C ALA A 180 22.80 -1.77 10.07
N LYS A 181 21.51 -1.84 9.67
CA LYS A 181 21.09 -2.16 8.29
C LYS A 181 20.48 -0.96 7.55
N GLN A 182 19.96 0.03 8.28
CA GLN A 182 19.17 1.13 7.73
C GLN A 182 19.69 2.50 8.18
N SER A 183 19.56 3.50 7.31
CA SER A 183 20.11 4.84 7.53
C SER A 183 19.22 5.76 8.39
N SER A 184 17.92 5.50 8.49
CA SER A 184 16.99 6.33 9.26
C SER A 184 15.71 5.56 9.65
N PRO A 185 15.26 5.64 10.93
CA PRO A 185 13.98 5.05 11.36
C PRO A 185 12.78 5.63 10.63
N LYS A 186 12.83 6.92 10.28
CA LYS A 186 11.71 7.64 9.64
C LYS A 186 11.34 7.08 8.26
N ASN A 187 12.32 6.51 7.57
CA ASN A 187 12.15 5.93 6.24
C ASN A 187 12.08 4.40 6.27
N ALA A 188 12.14 3.80 7.46
CA ALA A 188 12.00 2.36 7.63
C ALA A 188 10.55 1.96 7.31
N PRO A 189 10.32 0.88 6.53
CA PRO A 189 8.99 0.33 6.36
C PRO A 189 8.35 -0.10 7.69
N TYR A 190 9.18 -0.48 8.65
CA TYR A 190 8.80 -0.87 10.00
C TYR A 190 9.61 -0.01 10.99
N PRO A 191 9.12 1.17 11.40
CA PRO A 191 9.72 1.90 12.52
C PRO A 191 9.52 1.12 13.82
N VAL A 192 10.38 1.36 14.82
CA VAL A 192 10.22 0.78 16.17
C VAL A 192 8.88 1.24 16.76
N LEU A 193 8.08 0.31 17.26
CA LEU A 193 6.77 0.58 17.85
C LEU A 193 6.81 0.28 19.34
N GLU A 194 6.70 1.33 20.15
CA GLU A 194 6.70 1.22 21.61
C GLU A 194 5.47 1.92 22.20
N THR A 195 5.04 1.43 23.36
CA THR A 195 4.03 2.09 24.19
C THR A 195 4.49 3.52 24.50
N LEU A 196 3.61 4.49 24.26
CA LEU A 196 3.89 5.88 24.60
C LEU A 196 3.52 6.13 26.05
N VAL A 197 4.54 6.39 26.88
CA VAL A 197 4.38 6.74 28.31
C VAL A 197 4.65 8.22 28.48
N GLU A 198 3.66 8.95 29.01
CA GLU A 198 3.70 10.40 29.16
C GLU A 198 3.49 10.78 30.64
N PRO A 199 4.57 10.94 31.42
CA PRO A 199 4.50 11.16 32.87
C PRO A 199 3.84 12.48 33.28
N ALA A 200 3.82 13.47 32.38
CA ALA A 200 3.26 14.80 32.64
C ALA A 200 1.84 14.98 32.08
N ALA A 201 1.33 14.02 31.29
CA ALA A 201 0.01 14.09 30.69
C ALA A 201 -0.98 13.23 31.48
N SER A 202 -2.03 13.86 32.02
CA SER A 202 -3.11 13.12 32.66
C SER A 202 -3.82 12.21 31.67
N TYR A 203 -4.56 11.24 32.19
CA TYR A 203 -5.43 10.36 31.40
C TYR A 203 -6.34 11.14 30.44
N ASP A 204 -7.02 12.19 30.93
CA ASP A 204 -7.95 12.98 30.12
C ASP A 204 -7.23 13.72 28.98
N MET A 205 -6.05 14.31 29.26
CA MET A 205 -5.24 14.98 28.24
C MET A 205 -4.76 14.03 27.16
N ALA A 206 -4.26 12.85 27.55
CA ALA A 206 -3.81 11.82 26.62
C ALA A 206 -4.96 11.26 25.77
N TYR A 207 -6.12 11.03 26.39
CA TYR A 207 -7.31 10.58 25.67
C TYR A 207 -7.78 11.60 24.65
N GLU A 208 -7.88 12.87 25.04
CA GLU A 208 -8.28 13.96 24.16
C GLU A 208 -7.29 14.13 23.00
N ALA A 209 -5.98 14.12 23.27
CA ALA A 209 -4.93 14.21 22.25
C ALA A 209 -4.99 13.04 21.25
N ALA A 210 -5.22 11.81 21.72
CA ALA A 210 -5.40 10.64 20.87
C ALA A 210 -6.65 10.76 19.98
N LEU A 211 -7.78 11.15 20.56
CA LEU A 211 -9.04 11.30 19.83
C LEU A 211 -8.96 12.41 18.78
N GLU A 212 -8.32 13.53 19.11
CA GLU A 212 -8.09 14.62 18.15
C GLU A 212 -7.16 14.21 17.01
N ALA A 213 -6.09 13.46 17.30
CA ALA A 213 -5.18 12.95 16.28
C ALA A 213 -5.91 12.02 15.29
N VAL A 214 -6.80 11.15 15.79
CA VAL A 214 -7.67 10.31 14.95
C VAL A 214 -8.62 11.16 14.09
N LYS A 215 -9.29 12.15 14.69
CA LYS A 215 -10.24 13.04 13.99
C LYS A 215 -9.55 13.91 12.94
N ALA A 216 -8.38 14.45 13.23
CA ALA A 216 -7.60 15.29 12.32
C ALA A 216 -7.19 14.56 11.03
N ARG A 217 -7.07 13.23 11.10
CA ARG A 217 -6.77 12.36 9.95
C ARG A 217 -7.99 12.02 9.10
N GLY A 218 -9.19 12.42 9.53
CA GLY A 218 -10.44 12.12 8.83
C GLY A 218 -10.78 10.62 8.84
N TRP A 219 -10.26 9.86 9.81
CA TRP A 219 -10.59 8.44 9.96
C TRP A 219 -12.02 8.29 10.48
N LYS A 220 -12.69 7.19 10.09
CA LYS A 220 -14.04 6.90 10.55
C LYS A 220 -13.96 6.37 11.97
N VAL A 221 -14.30 7.18 12.97
CA VAL A 221 -14.42 6.74 14.36
C VAL A 221 -15.57 5.74 14.48
N VAL A 222 -15.30 4.59 15.10
CA VAL A 222 -16.25 3.53 15.40
C VAL A 222 -16.63 3.54 16.87
N THR A 223 -15.63 3.74 17.75
CA THR A 223 -15.79 3.80 19.21
C THR A 223 -14.97 4.98 19.75
N ASP A 224 -15.56 5.79 20.63
CA ASP A 224 -14.89 6.81 21.45
C ASP A 224 -15.33 6.70 22.93
N ASP A 225 -14.85 5.67 23.62
CA ASP A 225 -15.19 5.44 25.02
C ASP A 225 -14.13 5.99 25.98
N VAL A 226 -14.37 7.19 26.50
CA VAL A 226 -13.51 7.85 27.50
C VAL A 226 -13.50 7.13 28.85
N GLN A 227 -14.50 6.29 29.16
CA GLN A 227 -14.51 5.58 30.45
C GLN A 227 -13.56 4.38 30.45
N SER A 228 -13.48 3.66 29.32
CA SER A 228 -12.57 2.53 29.15
C SER A 228 -11.22 2.91 28.51
N GLY A 229 -11.08 4.13 28.02
CA GLY A 229 -9.88 4.61 27.34
C GLY A 229 -9.74 4.08 25.91
N SER A 230 -10.83 3.57 25.34
CA SER A 230 -10.85 2.95 24.03
C SER A 230 -11.21 3.95 22.93
N ILE A 231 -10.38 4.01 21.90
CA ILE A 231 -10.67 4.73 20.65
C ILE A 231 -10.45 3.77 19.50
N GLU A 232 -11.45 3.57 18.66
CA GLU A 232 -11.38 2.69 17.51
C GLU A 232 -11.80 3.43 16.25
N ALA A 233 -11.02 3.27 15.19
CA ALA A 233 -11.30 3.92 13.91
C ALA A 233 -10.95 3.04 12.72
N THR A 234 -11.67 3.24 11.62
CA THR A 234 -11.41 2.59 10.34
C THR A 234 -10.74 3.56 9.38
N VAL A 235 -9.63 3.12 8.81
CA VAL A 235 -8.86 3.81 7.77
C VAL A 235 -9.15 3.17 6.43
N THR A 236 -9.40 3.99 5.41
CA THR A 236 -9.68 3.49 4.04
C THR A 236 -8.58 3.92 3.07
N SER A 237 -7.99 2.97 2.37
CA SER A 237 -6.93 3.21 1.38
C SER A 237 -7.45 3.94 0.15
N PHE A 238 -6.60 4.77 -0.45
CA PHE A 238 -7.03 5.64 -1.55
C PHE A 238 -7.40 4.89 -2.84
N TRP A 239 -6.64 3.85 -3.23
CA TRP A 239 -6.76 3.24 -4.55
C TRP A 239 -7.67 2.02 -4.61
N PHE A 240 -7.68 1.18 -3.56
CA PHE A 240 -8.36 -0.13 -3.59
C PHE A 240 -9.44 -0.27 -2.53
N ASP A 241 -9.78 0.80 -1.80
CA ASP A 241 -10.81 0.79 -0.74
C ASP A 241 -10.56 -0.23 0.38
N PHE A 242 -9.32 -0.70 0.51
CA PHE A 242 -8.89 -1.51 1.65
C PHE A 242 -9.15 -0.77 2.94
N LYS A 243 -9.61 -1.52 3.95
CA LYS A 243 -9.93 -1.01 5.27
C LYS A 243 -8.96 -1.62 6.26
N ASP A 244 -8.37 -0.76 7.07
CA ASP A 244 -7.54 -1.11 8.22
C ASP A 244 -8.21 -0.54 9.47
N ASP A 245 -8.09 -1.24 10.59
CA ASP A 245 -8.61 -0.78 11.87
C ASP A 245 -7.46 -0.32 12.74
N VAL A 246 -7.63 0.84 13.37
CA VAL A 246 -6.74 1.39 14.38
C VAL A 246 -7.48 1.36 15.71
N MET A 247 -6.88 0.71 16.69
CA MET A 247 -7.40 0.62 18.05
C MET A 247 -6.38 1.25 18.98
N ILE A 248 -6.81 2.17 19.82
CA ILE A 248 -6.00 2.89 20.79
C ILE A 248 -6.54 2.58 22.17
N ARG A 249 -5.65 2.29 23.10
CA ARG A 249 -5.97 2.11 24.51
C ARG A 249 -5.16 3.12 25.33
N VAL A 250 -5.86 4.02 26.02
CA VAL A 250 -5.28 4.97 26.98
C VAL A 250 -5.52 4.44 28.38
N MET A 251 -4.50 4.46 29.23
CA MET A 251 -4.57 4.02 30.63
C MET A 251 -3.85 5.01 31.54
N PRO A 252 -4.30 5.18 32.80
CA PRO A 252 -3.51 5.89 33.80
C PRO A 252 -2.19 5.17 34.09
N GLU A 253 -1.09 5.90 34.22
CA GLU A 253 0.21 5.35 34.64
C GLU A 253 0.86 6.31 35.67
N GLY A 254 0.62 6.03 36.96
CA GLY A 254 1.01 6.93 38.04
C GLY A 254 0.25 8.26 37.98
N GLU A 255 0.98 9.38 37.94
CA GLU A 255 0.41 10.72 37.71
C GLU A 255 0.19 11.03 36.22
N GLY A 256 0.77 10.22 35.33
CA GLY A 256 0.71 10.37 33.89
C GLY A 256 -0.22 9.36 33.22
N SER A 257 0.09 9.07 31.96
CA SER A 257 -0.70 8.18 31.12
C SER A 257 0.17 7.31 30.22
N ARG A 258 -0.43 6.21 29.78
CA ARG A 258 0.12 5.28 28.79
C ARG A 258 -0.84 5.11 27.64
N ILE A 259 -0.29 5.07 26.42
CA ILE A 259 -1.03 4.97 25.18
C ILE A 259 -0.46 3.81 24.37
N ASP A 260 -1.28 2.80 24.17
CA ASP A 260 -1.01 1.67 23.27
C ASP A 260 -1.81 1.83 21.98
N VAL A 261 -1.23 1.38 20.86
CA VAL A 261 -1.90 1.41 19.56
C VAL A 261 -1.70 0.09 18.84
N ARG A 262 -2.78 -0.44 18.27
CA ARG A 262 -2.80 -1.56 17.33
C ARG A 262 -3.38 -1.12 15.99
N SER A 263 -2.76 -1.53 14.89
CA SER A 263 -3.28 -1.28 13.54
C SER A 263 -3.29 -2.58 12.75
N ILE A 264 -4.45 -2.96 12.22
CA ILE A 264 -4.66 -4.25 11.56
C ILE A 264 -5.45 -4.12 10.25
N SER A 265 -4.97 -4.75 9.18
CA SER A 265 -5.69 -4.81 7.91
C SER A 265 -6.81 -5.84 7.92
N ARG A 266 -7.95 -5.49 7.31
CA ARG A 266 -9.10 -6.41 7.21
C ARG A 266 -8.91 -7.52 6.18
N VAL A 267 -8.03 -7.32 5.20
CA VAL A 267 -7.73 -8.29 4.13
C VAL A 267 -6.24 -8.32 3.82
N GLY A 268 -5.76 -9.45 3.30
CA GLY A 268 -4.39 -9.61 2.82
C GLY A 268 -3.42 -10.03 3.92
N LEU A 269 -2.29 -10.62 3.50
CA LEU A 269 -1.26 -11.13 4.42
C LEU A 269 -0.16 -10.11 4.73
N SER A 270 0.04 -9.12 3.85
CA SER A 270 1.06 -8.09 4.00
C SER A 270 0.48 -6.74 3.61
N ASP A 271 0.73 -5.72 4.41
CA ASP A 271 0.34 -4.33 4.18
C ASP A 271 1.50 -3.46 3.66
N LEU A 272 2.68 -4.05 3.47
CA LEU A 272 3.92 -3.40 3.04
C LEU A 272 4.44 -2.32 4.01
N GLY A 273 4.17 -2.45 5.31
CA GLY A 273 4.57 -1.53 6.36
C GLY A 273 3.58 -0.37 6.60
N ALA A 274 2.40 -0.42 5.98
CA ALA A 274 1.42 0.65 6.10
C ALA A 274 0.91 0.83 7.54
N ASN A 275 0.62 -0.28 8.25
CA ASN A 275 0.17 -0.24 9.63
C ASN A 275 1.28 0.27 10.57
N SER A 276 2.51 -0.22 10.44
CA SER A 276 3.62 0.24 11.29
C SER A 276 3.92 1.73 11.11
N LYS A 277 3.97 2.20 9.86
CA LYS A 277 4.11 3.62 9.59
C LYS A 277 2.95 4.42 10.19
N ARG A 278 1.72 3.93 10.08
CA ARG A 278 0.53 4.60 10.62
C ARG A 278 0.59 4.72 12.15
N VAL A 279 0.94 3.64 12.84
CA VAL A 279 1.08 3.64 14.31
C VAL A 279 2.15 4.64 14.73
N SER A 280 3.34 4.57 14.14
CA SER A 280 4.43 5.51 14.46
C SER A 280 4.04 6.97 14.18
N ASP A 281 3.44 7.27 13.01
CA ASP A 281 3.01 8.63 12.67
C ASP A 281 1.91 9.13 13.63
N LEU A 282 1.03 8.24 14.12
CA LEU A 282 -0.02 8.58 15.08
C LEU A 282 0.56 8.88 16.46
N LEU A 283 1.43 8.01 16.99
CA LEU A 283 2.08 8.21 18.29
C LEU A 283 2.90 9.51 18.31
N ASN A 284 3.65 9.79 17.25
CA ASN A 284 4.39 11.06 17.11
C ASN A 284 3.48 12.29 17.14
N GLU A 285 2.31 12.21 16.51
CA GLU A 285 1.34 13.30 16.53
C GLU A 285 0.72 13.48 17.92
N ILE A 286 0.36 12.39 18.61
CA ILE A 286 -0.17 12.42 19.97
C ILE A 286 0.86 13.06 20.91
N GLN A 287 2.11 12.60 20.87
CA GLN A 287 3.19 13.19 21.64
C GLN A 287 3.38 14.68 21.33
N THR A 288 3.28 15.09 20.06
CA THR A 288 3.37 16.51 19.67
C THR A 288 2.23 17.34 20.26
N ARG A 289 1.03 16.77 20.45
CA ARG A 289 -0.12 17.47 21.06
C ARG A 289 -0.03 17.59 22.58
N LEU A 290 0.72 16.69 23.23
CA LEU A 290 0.90 16.66 24.68
C LEU A 290 2.04 17.57 25.18
N ASN A 291 2.94 17.98 24.27
CA ASN A 291 4.05 18.90 24.53
C ASN A 291 3.69 20.35 24.16
#